data_AF-A0A7S2M3C5-F1
#
_entry.id   AF-A0A7S2M3C5-F1
#
_cell.length_a   1.000
_cell.length_b   1.000
_cell.length_c   1.000
_cell.angle_alpha   90.00
_cell.angle_beta   90.00
_cell.angle_gamma   90.00
#
_symmetry.space_group_name_H-M   'P 1'
#
loop_
_entity.id
_entity.type
_entity.pdbx_description
1 polymer ?
#
loop_
_entity_poly.entity_id
_entity_poly.type
_entity_poly.pdbx_seq_one_letter_code
_entity_poly.pdbx_strand_id
1 'polypeptide(L)'
;EHPAGVGAALQLVAPQAPPSARFFGFLSLVRAAEAGRLRPEDGQVGQMRGVLLDMAAQSTLSATGDLQEVPAFVREKYAQALAAVSVHASEWPDGWPELQPKLFAAGQLSRAHAALVLTFVRSVCEALQSDAAARLHVKR
;
A
#
# COMPACT_ATOMS: atom_id res chain seq x y z
N GLU A 1 -1.82 21.54 -1.78
CA GLU A 1 -2.88 20.66 -1.22
C GLU A 1 -2.20 19.43 -0.60
N HIS A 2 -1.56 19.55 0.56
CA HIS A 2 -2.02 19.52 1.95
C HIS A 2 -1.88 18.11 2.59
N PRO A 3 -0.94 17.93 3.55
CA PRO A 3 -0.71 16.66 4.28
C PRO A 3 -1.94 16.13 5.05
N ALA A 4 -2.99 16.93 5.21
CA ALA A 4 -4.28 16.52 5.77
C ALA A 4 -4.93 15.31 5.05
N GLY A 5 -4.59 15.07 3.77
CA GLY A 5 -5.15 13.96 2.99
C GLY A 5 -4.71 12.57 3.47
N VAL A 6 -3.49 12.43 4.01
CA VAL A 6 -2.97 11.13 4.48
C VAL A 6 -3.69 10.69 5.75
N GLY A 7 -3.84 11.59 6.72
CA GLY A 7 -4.56 11.31 7.97
C GLY A 7 -6.02 10.89 7.73
N ALA A 8 -6.72 11.61 6.84
CA ALA A 8 -8.09 11.25 6.46
C ALA A 8 -8.15 9.90 5.73
N ALA A 9 -7.22 9.63 4.80
CA ALA A 9 -7.15 8.34 4.12
C ALA A 9 -6.88 7.19 5.10
N LEU A 10 -6.01 7.40 6.11
CA LEU A 10 -5.74 6.41 7.15
C LEU A 10 -6.97 6.08 8.02
N GLN A 11 -7.83 7.06 8.28
CA GLN A 11 -9.11 6.80 8.96
C GLN A 11 -10.07 5.96 8.11
N LEU A 12 -10.09 6.19 6.80
CA LEU A 12 -10.98 5.49 5.87
C LEU A 12 -10.58 4.02 5.65
N VAL A 13 -9.29 3.68 5.77
CA VAL A 13 -8.79 2.30 5.56
C VAL A 13 -8.92 1.42 6.81
N ALA A 14 -9.39 1.98 7.92
CA ALA A 14 -9.55 1.28 9.18
C ALA A 14 -10.41 0.00 9.02
N PRO A 15 -10.13 -1.08 9.75
CA PRO A 15 -10.75 -2.39 9.51
C PRO A 15 -12.28 -2.40 9.71
N GLN A 16 -12.75 -1.54 10.63
CA GLN A 16 -14.15 -1.31 10.96
C GLN A 16 -14.90 -0.44 9.93
N ALA A 17 -14.21 0.22 9.00
CA ALA A 17 -14.86 1.06 8.00
C ALA A 17 -15.56 0.20 6.93
N PRO A 18 -16.65 0.70 6.32
CA PRO A 18 -17.31 0.00 5.23
C PRO A 18 -16.34 -0.29 4.05
N PRO A 19 -16.49 -1.41 3.32
CA PRO A 19 -15.58 -1.77 2.22
C PRO A 19 -15.38 -0.68 1.16
N SER A 20 -16.43 0.09 0.84
CA SER A 20 -16.36 1.22 -0.09
C SER A 20 -15.48 2.36 0.43
N ALA A 21 -15.62 2.72 1.70
CA ALA A 21 -14.77 3.74 2.35
C ALA A 21 -13.30 3.31 2.33
N ARG A 22 -13.04 2.04 2.67
CA ARG A 22 -11.69 1.46 2.64
C ARG A 22 -11.08 1.49 1.26
N PHE A 23 -11.84 1.12 0.24
CA PHE A 23 -11.43 1.22 -1.16
C PHE A 23 -11.02 2.66 -1.53
N PHE A 24 -11.85 3.66 -1.19
CA PHE A 24 -11.54 5.07 -1.47
C PHE A 24 -10.34 5.58 -0.66
N GLY A 25 -10.17 5.13 0.58
CA GLY A 25 -9.00 5.41 1.40
C GLY A 25 -7.71 4.91 0.71
N PHE A 26 -7.67 3.64 0.31
CA PHE A 26 -6.51 3.08 -0.41
C PHE A 26 -6.29 3.76 -1.76
N LEU A 27 -7.35 4.02 -2.54
CA LEU A 27 -7.25 4.73 -3.81
C LEU A 27 -6.67 6.14 -3.64
N SER A 28 -7.02 6.84 -2.55
CA SER A 28 -6.47 8.16 -2.25
C SER A 28 -4.98 8.10 -1.95
N LEU A 29 -4.52 7.06 -1.23
CA LEU A 29 -3.10 6.83 -0.98
C LEU A 29 -2.33 6.53 -2.26
N VAL A 30 -2.87 5.68 -3.15
CA VAL A 30 -2.29 5.40 -4.47
C VAL A 30 -2.06 6.71 -5.23
N ARG A 31 -3.12 7.51 -5.39
CA ARG A 31 -3.03 8.77 -6.15
C ARG A 31 -2.08 9.78 -5.53
N ALA A 32 -2.03 9.84 -4.20
CA ALA A 32 -1.11 10.73 -3.51
C ALA A 32 0.36 10.30 -3.73
N ALA A 33 0.63 9.00 -3.67
CA ALA A 33 1.96 8.44 -3.91
C ALA A 33 2.41 8.68 -5.36
N GLU A 34 1.59 8.29 -6.35
CA GLU A 34 1.87 8.46 -7.78
C GLU A 34 2.06 9.93 -8.17
N ALA A 35 1.32 10.85 -7.53
CA ALA A 35 1.46 12.28 -7.78
C ALA A 35 2.66 12.92 -7.05
N GLY A 36 3.51 12.14 -6.37
CA GLY A 36 4.67 12.64 -5.61
C GLY A 36 4.30 13.55 -4.44
N ARG A 37 3.08 13.40 -3.89
CA ARG A 37 2.58 14.22 -2.78
C ARG A 37 2.94 13.65 -1.40
N LEU A 38 3.51 12.44 -1.36
CA LEU A 38 3.96 11.77 -0.15
C LEU A 38 5.47 11.83 -0.09
N ARG A 39 6.03 12.62 0.83
CA ARG A 39 7.49 12.72 0.96
C ARG A 39 8.00 11.82 2.09
N PRO A 40 9.09 11.08 1.89
CA PRO A 40 9.66 10.19 2.92
C PRO A 40 9.92 10.86 4.27
N GLU A 41 10.32 12.13 4.26
CA GLU A 41 10.64 12.93 5.45
C GLU A 41 9.41 13.35 6.27
N ASP A 42 8.20 13.23 5.69
CA ASP A 42 6.98 13.57 6.39
C ASP A 42 6.65 12.50 7.44
N GLY A 43 6.59 12.89 8.72
CA GLY A 43 6.30 11.94 9.81
C GLY A 43 4.97 11.16 9.63
N GLN A 44 3.99 11.74 8.93
CA GLN A 44 2.75 11.08 8.57
C GLN A 44 2.94 9.96 7.54
N VAL A 45 3.93 10.07 6.65
CA VAL A 45 4.28 9.01 5.70
C VAL A 45 4.94 7.85 6.44
N GLY A 46 5.81 8.12 7.41
CA GLY A 46 6.35 7.10 8.30
C GLY A 46 5.26 6.32 9.06
N GLN A 47 4.28 7.03 9.62
CA GLN A 47 3.12 6.41 10.27
C GLN A 47 2.29 5.57 9.30
N MET A 48 1.98 6.11 8.12
CA MET A 48 1.23 5.41 7.08
C MET A 48 1.92 4.13 6.64
N ARG A 49 3.25 4.16 6.45
CA ARG A 49 4.07 2.98 6.14
C ARG A 49 3.88 1.89 7.19
N GLY A 50 4.06 2.25 8.48
CA GLY A 50 3.85 1.33 9.60
C GLY A 50 2.46 0.69 9.56
N VAL A 51 1.42 1.52 9.44
CA VAL A 51 0.03 1.05 9.37
C VAL A 51 -0.22 0.10 8.21
N LEU A 52 0.23 0.44 7.00
CA LEU A 52 0.03 -0.40 5.82
C LEU A 52 0.78 -1.73 5.96
N LEU A 53 1.98 -1.73 6.52
CA LEU A 53 2.75 -2.97 6.69
C LEU A 53 2.15 -3.86 7.79
N ASP A 54 1.69 -3.26 8.89
CA ASP A 54 1.02 -3.98 9.97
C ASP A 54 -0.30 -4.61 9.53
N MET A 55 -1.03 -4.00 8.58
CA MET A 55 -2.24 -4.60 7.99
C MET A 55 -2.00 -5.98 7.35
N ALA A 56 -0.84 -6.19 6.72
CA ALA A 56 -0.45 -7.50 6.21
C ALA A 56 0.19 -8.37 7.30
N ALA A 57 1.12 -7.83 8.09
CA ALA A 57 1.91 -8.62 9.04
C ALA A 57 1.11 -9.11 10.25
N GLN A 58 0.09 -8.37 10.66
CA GLN A 58 -0.73 -8.66 11.84
C GLN A 58 -2.17 -9.02 11.47
N SER A 59 -2.44 -9.25 10.17
CA SER A 59 -3.77 -9.51 9.61
C SER A 59 -4.83 -8.45 9.96
N THR A 60 -4.41 -7.24 10.36
CA THR A 60 -5.33 -6.17 10.77
C THR A 60 -6.06 -5.55 9.59
N LEU A 61 -5.80 -5.95 8.34
CA LEU A 61 -6.70 -5.64 7.22
C LEU A 61 -8.11 -6.23 7.45
N SER A 62 -8.27 -7.27 8.27
CA SER A 62 -9.57 -7.78 8.69
C SER A 62 -9.87 -7.40 10.14
N ALA A 63 -11.14 -7.08 10.44
CA ALA A 63 -11.59 -6.86 11.81
C ALA A 63 -11.56 -8.15 12.65
N THR A 64 -11.63 -9.32 12.00
CA THR A 64 -11.63 -10.66 12.63
C THR A 64 -10.26 -11.34 12.58
N GLY A 65 -9.29 -10.74 11.89
CA GLY A 65 -8.00 -11.36 11.57
C GLY A 65 -8.05 -12.34 10.38
N ASP A 66 -9.23 -12.67 9.83
CA ASP A 66 -9.33 -13.49 8.62
C ASP A 66 -9.34 -12.62 7.35
N LEU A 67 -8.24 -12.66 6.59
CA LEU A 67 -8.13 -11.95 5.32
C LEU A 67 -9.12 -12.44 4.25
N GLN A 68 -9.67 -13.66 4.35
CA GLN A 68 -10.64 -14.16 3.37
C GLN A 68 -11.95 -13.37 3.41
N GLU A 69 -12.34 -12.88 4.60
CA GLU A 69 -13.55 -12.08 4.81
C GLU A 69 -13.44 -10.67 4.22
N VAL A 70 -12.22 -10.17 3.99
CA VAL A 70 -12.00 -8.88 3.34
C VAL A 70 -12.40 -8.99 1.87
N PRO A 71 -13.30 -8.14 1.32
CA PRO A 71 -13.67 -8.24 -0.08
C PRO A 71 -12.46 -8.15 -1.02
N ALA A 72 -12.46 -8.94 -2.10
CA ALA A 72 -11.32 -9.07 -3.00
C ALA A 72 -10.86 -7.72 -3.57
N PHE A 73 -11.79 -6.84 -3.93
CA PHE A 73 -11.48 -5.50 -4.45
C PHE A 73 -10.80 -4.59 -3.41
N VAL A 74 -11.03 -4.80 -2.12
CA VAL A 74 -10.36 -4.07 -1.03
C VAL A 74 -8.93 -4.60 -0.85
N ARG A 75 -8.74 -5.92 -0.85
CA ARG A 75 -7.40 -6.53 -0.78
C ARG A 75 -6.51 -6.11 -1.95
N GLU A 76 -7.09 -6.11 -3.15
CA GLU A 76 -6.43 -5.65 -4.37
C GLU A 76 -6.01 -4.18 -4.25
N LYS A 77 -6.92 -3.28 -3.84
CA LYS A 77 -6.55 -1.87 -3.66
C LYS A 77 -5.57 -1.61 -2.53
N TYR A 78 -5.64 -2.37 -1.44
CA TYR A 78 -4.63 -2.33 -0.39
C TYR A 78 -3.25 -2.66 -0.95
N ALA A 79 -3.13 -3.76 -1.72
CA ALA A 79 -1.86 -4.17 -2.29
C ALA A 79 -1.30 -3.13 -3.27
N GLN A 80 -2.16 -2.50 -4.07
CA GLN A 80 -1.80 -1.39 -4.95
C GLN A 80 -1.35 -0.16 -4.15
N ALA A 81 -2.03 0.18 -3.06
CA ALA A 81 -1.64 1.30 -2.19
C ALA A 81 -0.29 1.07 -1.53
N LEU A 82 -0.05 -0.14 -0.99
CA LEU A 82 1.23 -0.50 -0.42
C LEU A 82 2.33 -0.41 -1.47
N ALA A 83 2.13 -0.98 -2.66
CA ALA A 83 3.09 -0.91 -3.76
C ALA A 83 3.40 0.52 -4.20
N ALA A 84 2.38 1.36 -4.40
CA ALA A 84 2.57 2.76 -4.81
C ALA A 84 3.37 3.55 -3.76
N VAL A 85 3.06 3.36 -2.47
CA VAL A 85 3.82 3.98 -1.36
C VAL A 85 5.26 3.47 -1.32
N SER A 86 5.47 2.17 -1.50
CA SER A 86 6.81 1.58 -1.52
C SER A 86 7.66 2.16 -2.66
N VAL A 87 7.11 2.20 -3.87
CA VAL A 87 7.83 2.64 -5.08
C VAL A 87 8.03 4.15 -5.10
N HIS A 88 6.96 4.94 -4.96
CA HIS A 88 7.02 6.38 -5.20
C HIS A 88 7.32 7.21 -3.96
N ALA A 89 7.01 6.68 -2.76
CA ALA A 89 7.13 7.44 -1.52
C ALA A 89 8.18 6.86 -0.57
N SER A 90 8.91 5.80 -0.93
CA SER A 90 9.82 5.08 -0.01
C SER A 90 11.14 4.62 -0.63
N GLU A 91 11.57 5.24 -1.73
CA GLU A 91 12.87 4.98 -2.38
C GLU A 91 13.17 3.47 -2.53
N TRP A 92 12.18 2.71 -3.01
CA TRP A 92 12.33 1.27 -3.22
C TRP A 92 13.59 0.95 -4.05
N PRO A 93 14.33 -0.12 -3.71
CA PRO A 93 14.04 -1.11 -2.67
C PRO A 93 14.56 -0.75 -1.27
N ASP A 94 15.41 0.27 -1.15
CA ASP A 94 16.26 0.47 0.04
C ASP A 94 15.64 1.40 1.08
N GLY A 95 14.79 2.35 0.68
CA GLY A 95 14.21 3.35 1.59
C GLY A 95 13.14 2.82 2.55
N TRP A 96 12.85 1.51 2.52
CA TRP A 96 12.01 0.85 3.52
C TRP A 96 12.51 -0.58 3.85
N PRO A 97 13.59 -0.71 4.65
CA PRO A 97 14.27 -1.99 4.87
C PRO A 97 13.40 -3.11 5.47
N GLU A 98 12.43 -2.75 6.30
CA GLU A 98 11.55 -3.70 6.99
C GLU A 98 10.46 -4.32 6.09
N LEU A 99 10.19 -3.70 4.94
CA LEU A 99 9.06 -4.03 4.08
C LEU A 99 9.13 -5.46 3.56
N GLN A 100 10.24 -5.81 2.90
CA GLN A 100 10.45 -7.15 2.34
C GLN A 100 10.42 -8.26 3.39
N PRO A 101 11.21 -8.19 4.49
CA PRO A 101 11.22 -9.27 5.48
C PRO A 101 9.86 -9.44 6.16
N LYS A 102 9.16 -8.35 6.51
CA LYS A 102 7.83 -8.43 7.15
C LYS A 102 6.76 -8.97 6.19
N LEU A 103 6.74 -8.54 4.92
CA LEU A 103 5.79 -9.07 3.94
C LEU A 103 6.05 -10.54 3.63
N PHE A 104 7.31 -10.95 3.49
CA PHE A 104 7.63 -12.35 3.22
C PHE A 104 7.25 -13.26 4.40
N ALA A 105 7.51 -12.81 5.64
CA ALA A 105 7.04 -13.49 6.84
C ALA A 105 5.51 -13.58 6.89
N ALA A 106 4.80 -12.49 6.56
CA ALA A 106 3.33 -12.47 6.50
C ALA A 106 2.79 -13.49 5.47
N GLY A 107 3.42 -13.59 4.30
CA GLY A 107 3.05 -14.53 3.24
C GLY A 107 3.08 -16.00 3.67
N GLN A 108 3.82 -16.35 4.72
CA GLN A 108 3.92 -17.70 5.26
C GLN A 108 2.78 -18.05 6.24
N LEU A 109 1.98 -17.07 6.68
CA LEU A 109 0.93 -17.27 7.68
C LEU A 109 -0.27 -18.04 7.13
N SER A 110 -0.71 -17.74 5.90
CA SER A 110 -1.83 -18.44 5.26
C SER A 110 -1.86 -18.22 3.75
N ARG A 111 -2.69 -19.00 3.04
CA ARG A 111 -2.90 -18.83 1.59
C ARG A 111 -3.41 -17.44 1.22
N ALA A 112 -4.24 -16.83 2.07
CA ALA A 112 -4.75 -15.48 1.84
C ALA A 112 -3.65 -14.43 1.97
N HIS A 113 -2.72 -14.59 2.91
CA HIS A 113 -1.55 -13.72 3.02
C HIS A 113 -0.60 -13.91 1.83
N ALA A 114 -0.33 -15.15 1.42
CA ALA A 114 0.49 -15.43 0.23
C ALA A 114 -0.09 -14.75 -1.02
N ALA A 115 -1.42 -14.86 -1.23
CA ALA A 115 -2.09 -14.17 -2.33
C ALA A 115 -1.96 -12.64 -2.24
N LEU A 116 -2.07 -12.07 -1.04
CA LEU A 116 -1.88 -10.63 -0.81
C LEU A 116 -0.46 -10.18 -1.18
N VAL A 117 0.55 -10.92 -0.74
CA VAL A 117 1.97 -10.64 -1.04
C VAL A 117 2.25 -10.75 -2.53
N LEU A 118 1.74 -11.78 -3.21
CA LEU A 118 1.89 -11.92 -4.66
C LEU A 118 1.20 -10.77 -5.43
N THR A 119 0.04 -10.32 -4.95
CA THR A 119 -0.67 -9.15 -5.50
C THR A 119 0.14 -7.87 -5.33
N PHE A 120 0.77 -7.70 -4.16
CA PHE A 120 1.69 -6.59 -3.91
C PHE A 120 2.90 -6.63 -4.86
N VAL A 121 3.56 -7.78 -5.00
CA VAL A 121 4.71 -7.94 -5.91
C VAL A 121 4.33 -7.61 -7.35
N ARG A 122 3.19 -8.11 -7.83
CA ARG A 122 2.65 -7.74 -9.15
C ARG A 122 2.48 -6.23 -9.28
N SER A 123 1.88 -5.59 -8.29
CA SER A 123 1.62 -4.14 -8.29
C SER A 123 2.91 -3.32 -8.29
N VAL A 124 3.96 -3.77 -7.59
CA VAL A 124 5.30 -3.15 -7.64
C VAL A 124 5.88 -3.24 -9.04
N CYS A 125 5.80 -4.41 -9.69
CA CYS A 125 6.26 -4.57 -11.07
C CYS A 125 5.52 -3.65 -12.03
N GLU A 126 4.20 -3.54 -11.91
CA GLU A 126 3.36 -2.66 -12.73
C GLU A 126 3.74 -1.17 -12.52
N ALA A 127 3.92 -0.73 -11.28
CA ALA A 127 4.33 0.64 -10.96
C ALA A 127 5.71 0.98 -11.54
N LEU A 128 6.70 0.09 -11.38
CA LEU A 128 8.04 0.29 -11.92
C LEU A 128 8.08 0.31 -13.45
N GLN A 129 7.28 -0.54 -14.10
CA GLN A 129 7.15 -0.55 -15.57
C GLN A 129 6.49 0.73 -16.09
N SER A 130 5.44 1.20 -15.42
CA SER A 130 4.77 2.47 -15.74
C SER A 130 5.73 3.66 -15.64
N ASP A 131 6.51 3.74 -14.56
CA ASP A 131 7.53 4.77 -14.36
C ASP A 131 8.62 4.74 -15.44
N ALA A 132 9.09 3.54 -15.81
CA ALA A 132 10.06 3.37 -16.88
C ALA A 132 9.51 3.85 -18.23
N ALA A 133 8.26 3.50 -18.56
CA ALA A 133 7.60 3.94 -19.77
C ALA A 133 7.42 5.47 -19.81
N ALA A 134 6.98 6.08 -18.71
CA ALA A 134 6.81 7.53 -18.60
C ALA A 134 8.13 8.28 -18.86
N ARG A 135 9.25 7.80 -18.32
CA ARG A 135 10.59 8.40 -18.53
C ARG A 135 11.08 8.31 -19.98
N LEU A 136 10.69 7.27 -20.72
CA LEU A 136 11.05 7.10 -22.13
C LEU A 136 10.28 8.06 -23.05
N HIS A 137 9.03 8.40 -22.72
CA HIS A 137 8.20 9.31 -23.52
C HIS A 137 8.56 10.79 -23.38
N VAL A 138 9.17 11.21 -22.27
CA VAL A 138 9.61 12.61 -22.05
C VAL A 138 10.86 12.98 -22.86
N LYS A 139 11.57 11.99 -23.43
CA LYS A 139 12.80 12.21 -24.21
C LYS A 139 12.60 12.23 -25.74
N ARG A 140 11.37 12.42 -26.24
CA ARG A 140 11.08 12.57 -27.68
C ARG A 140 10.64 13.97 -28.04
#